data_AF-F8QJY5-F1
#
_entry.id   AF-F8QJY5-F1
#
_cell.length_a   1.000
_cell.length_b   1.000
_cell.length_c   1.000
_cell.angle_alpha   90.00
_cell.angle_beta   90.00
_cell.angle_gamma   90.00
#
_symmetry.space_group_name_H-M   'P 1'
#
loop_
_entity.id
_entity.type
_entity.pdbx_description
1 polymer ?
#
loop_
_entity_poly.entity_id
_entity_poly.type
_entity_poly.pdbx_seq_one_letter_code
_entity_poly.pdbx_strand_id
1 'polypeptide(L)' 'ALLDSGANGIFIDQAWAEQIGLPLIKLDVSIPIYNVDGTLNTGGCITHKCFFVVEYQGHGERVTAKATQLGKINLILG' A
#
# COMPACT_ATOMS: atom_id res chain seq x y z
N ALA A 1 9.88 -6.58 -0.74
CA ALA A 1 9.16 -5.52 -1.49
C ALA A 1 9.34 -5.78 -2.98
N LEU A 2 8.42 -5.30 -3.81
CA LEU A 2 8.52 -5.28 -5.28
C LEU A 2 8.68 -3.83 -5.73
N LEU A 3 9.63 -3.56 -6.63
CA LEU A 3 9.73 -2.29 -7.35
C LEU A 3 8.97 -2.43 -8.67
N ASP A 4 7.99 -1.58 -8.91
CA ASP A 4 7.06 -1.70 -10.03
C ASP A 4 6.76 -0.33 -10.65
N SER A 5 7.51 0.04 -11.69
CA SER A 5 7.30 1.30 -12.42
C SER A 5 5.94 1.39 -13.13
N GLY A 6 5.16 0.31 -13.19
CA GLY A 6 3.78 0.31 -13.67
C GLY A 6 2.76 0.73 -12.61
N ALA A 7 3.17 0.85 -11.34
CA ALA A 7 2.29 1.23 -10.25
C ALA A 7 2.28 2.76 -10.03
N ASN A 8 1.10 3.38 -10.03
CA ASN A 8 0.95 4.83 -9.80
C ASN A 8 1.11 5.25 -8.32
N GLY A 9 1.74 4.43 -7.48
CA GLY A 9 1.97 4.76 -6.08
C GLY A 9 2.45 3.58 -5.25
N ILE A 10 2.57 3.83 -3.95
CA ILE A 10 3.09 2.86 -3.00
C ILE A 10 1.94 2.16 -2.30
N PHE A 11 2.02 0.83 -2.23
CA PHE A 11 1.01 -0.03 -1.63
C PHE A 11 1.65 -0.94 -0.61
N ILE A 12 0.98 -1.11 0.54
CA ILE A 12 1.44 -1.98 1.61
C ILE A 12 0.34 -3.00 1.93
N ASP A 13 0.76 -4.22 2.27
CA ASP A 13 -0.17 -5.21 2.78
C ASP A 13 -0.66 -4.80 4.17
N GLN A 14 -1.97 -4.71 4.35
CA GLN A 14 -2.55 -4.20 5.60
C GLN A 14 -2.23 -5.12 6.79
N ALA A 15 -2.35 -6.44 6.62
CA ALA A 15 -2.09 -7.39 7.70
C ALA A 15 -0.62 -7.34 8.11
N TRP A 16 0.28 -7.20 7.14
CA TRP A 16 1.70 -6.99 7.42
C TRP A 16 1.96 -5.66 8.14
N ALA A 17 1.33 -4.56 7.71
CA ALA A 17 1.46 -3.26 8.36
C ALA A 17 1.03 -3.31 9.84
N GLU A 18 -0.08 -3.99 10.14
CA GLU A 18 -0.56 -4.24 11.51
C GLU A 18 0.45 -5.08 12.30
N GLN A 19 0.95 -6.16 11.70
CA GLN A 19 1.92 -7.07 12.33
C GLN A 19 3.20 -6.35 12.76
N ILE A 20 3.71 -5.41 11.96
CA ILE A 20 4.93 -4.65 12.27
C ILE A 20 4.64 -3.36 13.07
N GLY A 21 3.38 -3.11 13.43
CA GLY A 21 2.99 -1.97 14.26
C GLY A 21 3.00 -0.62 13.53
N LEU A 22 2.86 -0.59 12.20
CA LEU A 22 2.71 0.68 11.48
C LEU A 22 1.32 1.27 11.76
N PRO A 23 1.23 2.57 12.10
CA PRO A 23 -0.05 3.23 12.28
C PRO A 23 -0.86 3.24 10.97
N LEU A 24 -2.04 2.62 11.00
CA LEU A 24 -3.03 2.71 9.94
C LEU A 24 -3.95 3.91 10.20
N ILE A 25 -3.92 4.87 9.28
CA ILE A 25 -4.73 6.07 9.33
C ILE A 25 -5.86 5.93 8.32
N LYS A 26 -7.09 6.00 8.82
CA LYS A 26 -8.30 5.91 7.98
C LYS A 26 -8.32 7.07 6.98
N LEU A 27 -8.71 6.76 5.75
CA LEU A 27 -8.97 7.75 4.72
C LEU A 27 -10.35 8.38 4.92
N ASP A 28 -10.46 9.69 4.63
CA ASP A 28 -11.75 10.38 4.65
C ASP A 28 -12.72 9.81 3.60
N VAL A 29 -12.16 9.36 2.47
CA VAL A 29 -12.89 8.72 1.37
C VAL A 29 -12.16 7.44 0.97
N SER A 30 -12.88 6.32 0.94
CA SER A 30 -12.33 5.03 0.49
C SER A 30 -12.04 5.06 -1.01
N ILE A 31 -10.94 4.43 -1.42
CA ILE A 31 -10.55 4.36 -2.84
C ILE A 31 -10.95 2.98 -3.38
N PRO A 32 -11.89 2.88 -4.34
CA PRO A 32 -12.21 1.60 -4.95
C PRO A 32 -11.05 1.12 -5.83
N ILE A 33 -10.71 -0.16 -5.70
CA ILE A 33 -9.78 -0.83 -6.62
C ILE A 33 -10.63 -1.66 -7.57
N TYR A 34 -10.37 -1.52 -8.87
CA TYR A 34 -10.99 -2.34 -9.90
C TYR A 34 -9.94 -3.26 -10.53
N ASN A 35 -10.33 -4.49 -10.80
CA ASN A 35 -9.59 -5.42 -11.63
C ASN A 35 -9.64 -4.98 -13.10
N VAL A 36 -8.80 -5.58 -13.95
CA VAL A 36 -8.75 -5.26 -15.39
C VAL A 36 -10.09 -5.50 -16.09
N ASP A 37 -10.91 -6.42 -15.59
CA ASP A 37 -12.27 -6.69 -16.09
C ASP A 37 -13.33 -5.71 -15.59
N GLY A 38 -12.94 -4.69 -14.82
CA GLY A 38 -13.82 -3.66 -14.27
C GLY A 38 -14.59 -4.06 -13.02
N THR A 39 -14.41 -5.29 -12.52
CA THR A 39 -14.99 -5.71 -11.24
C THR A 39 -14.23 -5.12 -10.07
N LEU A 40 -14.88 -4.96 -8.91
CA LEU A 40 -14.16 -4.58 -7.68
C LEU A 40 -13.15 -5.67 -7.31
N ASN A 41 -11.97 -5.25 -6.89
CA ASN A 41 -10.98 -6.13 -6.34
C ASN A 41 -11.56 -6.90 -5.14
N THR A 42 -11.23 -8.18 -5.00
CA THR A 42 -11.73 -9.04 -3.91
C THR A 42 -11.31 -8.52 -2.53
N GLY A 43 -10.16 -7.84 -2.44
CA GLY A 43 -9.71 -7.16 -1.22
C GLY A 43 -10.48 -5.89 -0.88
N GLY A 44 -11.42 -5.48 -1.73
CA GLY A 44 -12.29 -4.33 -1.53
C GLY A 44 -11.63 -2.99 -1.82
N CYS A 45 -12.19 -1.94 -1.23
CA CYS A 45 -11.64 -0.59 -1.31
C CYS A 45 -10.46 -0.40 -0.35
N ILE A 46 -9.49 0.42 -0.74
CA ILE A 46 -8.50 0.94 0.20
C ILE A 46 -9.21 1.89 1.16
N THR A 47 -9.08 1.62 2.45
CA THR A 47 -9.70 2.41 3.52
C THR A 47 -8.68 3.08 4.43
N HIS A 48 -7.42 2.65 4.39
CA HIS A 48 -6.36 3.14 5.26
C HIS A 48 -5.10 3.46 4.46
N LYS A 49 -4.27 4.34 5.03
CA LYS A 49 -2.90 4.62 4.60
C LYS A 49 -1.96 4.52 5.79
N CYS A 50 -0.68 4.29 5.54
CA CYS A 50 0.36 4.42 6.54
C CYS A 50 1.50 5.30 6.02
N PHE A 51 2.37 5.71 6.94
CA PHE A 51 3.56 6.49 6.65
C PHE A 51 4.77 5.77 7.23
N PHE A 52 5.86 5.71 6.48
CA PHE A 52 7.15 5.20 6.93
C PHE A 52 8.28 5.82 6.12
N VAL A 53 9.51 5.64 6.57
CA VAL A 53 10.71 6.07 5.84
C VAL A 53 11.25 4.87 5.08
N VAL A 54 11.51 5.06 3.79
CA VAL A 54 12.29 4.13 2.97
C VAL A 54 13.72 4.63 2.95
N GLU A 55 14.67 3.79 3.37
CA GLU A 55 16.08 4.10 3.33
C GLU A 55 16.79 3.23 2.29
N TYR A 56 17.56 3.87 1.40
CA TYR A 56 18.39 3.19 0.41
C TYR A 56 19.68 3.97 0.17
N GLN A 57 20.83 3.33 0.36
CA GLN A 57 22.16 3.92 0.11
C GLN A 57 22.39 5.31 0.72
N GLY A 58 21.91 5.53 1.95
CA GLY A 58 22.05 6.81 2.65
C GLY A 58 21.03 7.88 2.26
N HIS A 59 20.13 7.59 1.31
CA HIS A 59 18.96 8.41 1.04
C HIS A 59 17.75 7.86 1.81
N GLY A 60 17.09 8.73 2.58
CA GLY A 60 15.87 8.42 3.31
C GLY A 60 14.72 9.25 2.79
N GLU A 61 13.62 8.61 2.42
CA GLU A 61 12.41 9.28 1.92
C GLU A 61 11.19 8.87 2.73
N ARG A 62 10.44 9.85 3.25
CA ARG A 62 9.16 9.59 3.90
C ARG A 62 8.10 9.35 2.83
N VAL A 63 7.51 8.17 2.85
CA VAL A 63 6.49 7.78 1.87
C VAL A 63 5.12 7.63 2.52
N THR A 64 4.09 7.76 1.69
CA THR A 64 2.70 7.42 2.05
C THR A 64 2.32 6.16 1.27
N ALA A 65 1.98 5.08 1.98
CA ALA A 65 1.52 3.86 1.36
C ALA A 65 0.01 3.68 1.57
N LYS A 66 -0.69 3.25 0.52
CA LYS A 66 -2.09 2.83 0.61
C LYS A 66 -2.14 1.40 1.11
N ALA A 67 -2.90 1.15 2.18
CA ALA A 67 -3.04 -0.18 2.76
C ALA A 67 -4.09 -0.99 1.99
N THR A 68 -3.70 -2.15 1.48
CA THR A 68 -4.55 -3.05 0.70
C THR A 68 -4.20 -4.52 0.99
N GLN A 69 -4.88 -5.46 0.35
CA GLN A 69 -4.52 -6.88 0.40
C GLN A 69 -3.62 -7.21 -0.79
N LEU A 70 -2.32 -7.36 -0.54
CA LEU A 70 -1.33 -7.68 -1.57
C LEU A 70 -1.01 -9.18 -1.64
N GLY A 71 -1.54 -9.97 -0.69
CA GLY A 71 -1.39 -11.41 -0.66
C GLY A 71 0.03 -11.84 -0.29
N LYS A 72 0.85 -12.22 -1.27
CA LYS A 72 2.22 -12.73 -1.01
C LYS A 72 3.28 -11.64 -0.92
N ILE A 73 2.97 -10.42 -1.33
CA ILE A 73 3.90 -9.30 -1.38
C ILE A 73 3.55 -8.33 -0.26
N ASN A 74 4.52 -7.93 0.56
CA ASN A 74 4.24 -7.04 1.68
C ASN A 74 4.22 -5.55 1.29
N LEU A 75 4.96 -5.17 0.24
CA LEU A 75 5.17 -3.78 -0.16
C LEU A 75 5.45 -3.70 -1.66
N ILE A 76 4.74 -2.81 -2.36
CA ILE A 76 5.01 -2.39 -3.74
C ILE A 76 5.45 -0.93 -3.71
N LEU A 77 6.61 -0.65 -4.31
CA LEU A 77 7.12 0.69 -4.55
C LEU A 77 6.92 1.01 -6.03
N GLY A 78 6.07 2.01 -6.31
CA GLY A 78 5.77 2.50 -7.66
C GLY A 78 6.67 3.66 -8.09
#